data_AF-A0A7C2M9F4-F1
#
_entry.id   AF-A0A7C2M9F4-F1
#
_cell.length_a   1.000
_cell.length_b   1.000
_cell.length_c   1.000
_cell.angle_alpha   90.00
_cell.angle_beta   90.00
_cell.angle_gamma   90.00
#
_symmetry.space_group_name_H-M   'P 1'
#
loop_
_entity.id
_entity.type
_entity.pdbx_description
1 polymer ?
#
loop_
_entity_poly.entity_id
_entity_poly.type
_entity_poly.pdbx_seq_one_letter_code
_entity_poly.pdbx_strand_id
1 'polypeptide(L)'
;MKRDRLRSIYNDRIQETREAIRKRSHLINTISLLRLFSLAAVVYFIILGIRNDHPLFYPAALLTGIFFLWLVVRHNRQNDSRKILRELESLNETELACLDHRFHDLPGGELHADRAHPWSHDLDIFGKGSLYQYMNRTATLQGSELLAGALTTEPENPGEIRLRQEIIKDLADQIDFRQDFTARARLIRESEDDLDDLSGWLSGRSYITSNRWLFPLALGVTAISVAIIILGIIDPANFKFLLPLLFFNWAVLSPFFVRTNRYQEALSRKHALLEGYAALLKIVAGATFAHPALKEQQVRAAEGQHEVKRLSKLLNLFDQRLNMLLGLVFNSLFLFDFIMLHLLERWKLQHREQIMQWIGLTARMDAQISLAGFAFNHPDFVYPRLDGE
;
A
#
# COMPACT_ATOMS: atom_id res chain seq x y z
N MET A 1 21.77 -25.33 -13.08
CA MET A 1 20.44 -25.75 -13.60
C MET A 1 20.38 -25.37 -15.06
N LYS A 2 20.05 -26.30 -15.98
CA LYS A 2 20.09 -25.99 -17.42
C LYS A 2 19.11 -24.88 -17.79
N ARG A 3 19.55 -23.94 -18.64
CA ARG A 3 18.76 -22.77 -19.13
C ARG A 3 17.38 -23.15 -19.68
N ASP A 4 17.23 -24.34 -20.25
CA ASP A 4 15.95 -24.87 -20.73
C ASP A 4 14.93 -25.09 -19.58
N ARG A 5 15.39 -25.50 -18.40
CA ARG A 5 14.54 -25.66 -17.22
C ARG A 5 14.01 -24.31 -16.73
N LEU A 6 14.87 -23.27 -16.72
CA LEU A 6 14.46 -21.90 -16.40
C LEU A 6 13.41 -21.39 -17.38
N ARG A 7 13.61 -21.62 -18.69
CA ARG A 7 12.61 -21.27 -19.71
C ARG A 7 11.28 -21.99 -19.48
N SER A 8 11.29 -23.29 -19.14
CA SER A 8 10.07 -24.02 -18.81
C SER A 8 9.34 -23.35 -17.63
N ILE A 9 10.05 -23.12 -16.52
CA ILE A 9 9.47 -22.51 -15.31
C ILE A 9 8.76 -21.18 -15.63
N TYR A 10 9.41 -20.29 -16.39
CA TYR A 10 8.82 -19.00 -16.71
C TYR A 10 7.68 -19.09 -17.73
N ASN A 11 7.78 -19.98 -18.73
CA ASN A 11 6.68 -20.21 -19.68
C ASN A 11 5.45 -20.81 -18.99
N ASP A 12 5.64 -21.79 -18.11
CA ASP A 12 4.56 -22.42 -17.33
C ASP A 12 3.85 -21.36 -16.48
N ARG A 13 4.61 -20.52 -15.76
CA ARG A 13 4.08 -19.39 -14.99
C ARG A 13 3.33 -18.36 -15.84
N ILE A 14 3.80 -18.04 -17.05
CA ILE A 14 3.08 -17.16 -17.99
C ILE A 14 1.75 -17.79 -18.42
N GLN A 15 1.73 -19.09 -18.71
CA GLN A 15 0.49 -19.78 -19.08
C GLN A 15 -0.51 -19.79 -17.91
N GLU A 16 -0.07 -20.14 -16.71
CA GLU A 16 -0.89 -20.14 -15.49
C GLU A 16 -1.46 -18.75 -15.18
N THR A 17 -0.63 -17.71 -15.25
CA THR A 17 -1.05 -16.32 -15.01
C THR A 17 -2.04 -15.83 -16.08
N ARG A 18 -1.81 -16.13 -17.37
CA ARG A 18 -2.74 -15.81 -18.47
C ARG A 18 -4.10 -16.48 -18.29
N GLU A 19 -4.13 -17.75 -17.91
CA GLU A 19 -5.37 -18.45 -17.60
C GLU A 19 -6.11 -17.82 -16.42
N ALA A 20 -5.37 -17.49 -15.35
CA ALA A 20 -5.95 -16.82 -14.18
C ALA A 20 -6.52 -15.43 -14.54
N ILE A 21 -5.83 -14.65 -15.39
CA ILE A 21 -6.30 -13.35 -15.89
C ILE A 21 -7.58 -13.52 -16.71
N ARG A 22 -7.65 -14.53 -17.59
CA ARG A 22 -8.86 -14.82 -18.39
C ARG A 22 -10.05 -15.16 -17.48
N LYS A 23 -9.87 -16.12 -16.56
CA LYS A 23 -10.91 -16.52 -15.59
C LYS A 23 -11.42 -15.32 -14.77
N ARG A 24 -10.51 -14.48 -14.27
CA ARG A 24 -10.90 -13.27 -13.52
C ARG A 24 -11.58 -12.22 -14.40
N SER A 25 -11.16 -12.05 -15.65
CA SER A 25 -11.78 -11.08 -16.56
C SER A 25 -13.23 -11.47 -16.89
N HIS A 26 -13.51 -12.77 -17.08
CA HIS A 26 -14.88 -13.25 -17.21
C HIS A 26 -15.71 -12.96 -15.96
N LEU A 27 -15.19 -13.26 -14.77
CA LEU A 27 -15.88 -12.97 -13.52
C LEU A 27 -16.15 -11.47 -13.33
N ILE A 28 -15.18 -10.61 -13.66
CA ILE A 28 -15.32 -9.14 -13.61
C ILE A 28 -16.45 -8.69 -14.54
N ASN A 29 -16.49 -9.20 -15.78
CA ASN A 29 -17.52 -8.84 -16.75
C ASN A 29 -18.91 -9.28 -16.28
N THR A 30 -19.04 -10.51 -15.73
CA THR A 30 -20.29 -10.99 -15.14
C THR A 30 -20.74 -10.11 -13.98
N ILE A 31 -19.84 -9.76 -13.06
CA ILE A 31 -20.16 -8.85 -11.95
C ILE A 31 -20.57 -7.47 -12.47
N SER A 32 -19.90 -6.92 -13.49
CA SER A 32 -20.24 -5.64 -14.09
C SER A 32 -21.64 -5.65 -14.72
N LEU A 33 -22.03 -6.74 -15.39
CA LEU A 33 -23.36 -6.91 -15.93
C LEU A 33 -24.42 -7.01 -14.81
N LEU A 34 -24.15 -7.81 -13.76
CA LEU A 34 -25.03 -7.90 -12.59
C LEU A 34 -25.19 -6.55 -11.89
N ARG A 35 -24.13 -5.74 -11.81
CA ARG A 35 -24.20 -4.37 -11.27
C ARG A 35 -25.15 -3.50 -12.08
N LEU A 36 -25.05 -3.53 -13.41
CA LEU A 36 -25.95 -2.77 -14.29
C LEU A 36 -27.42 -3.17 -14.07
N PHE A 37 -27.72 -4.46 -14.07
CA PHE A 37 -29.09 -4.94 -13.82
C PHE A 37 -29.59 -4.61 -12.42
N SER A 38 -28.76 -4.77 -11.39
CA SER A 38 -29.14 -4.40 -10.01
C SER A 38 -29.41 -2.90 -9.87
N LEU A 39 -28.64 -2.03 -10.54
CA LEU A 39 -28.88 -0.59 -10.52
C LEU A 39 -30.19 -0.23 -11.23
N ALA A 40 -30.45 -0.84 -12.40
CA ALA A 40 -31.71 -0.67 -13.10
C ALA A 40 -32.91 -1.15 -12.25
N ALA A 41 -32.76 -2.27 -11.53
CA ALA A 41 -33.78 -2.79 -10.63
C ALA A 41 -34.04 -1.86 -9.43
N VAL A 42 -33.01 -1.23 -8.85
CA VAL A 42 -33.19 -0.20 -7.80
C VAL A 42 -34.05 0.95 -8.31
N VAL A 43 -33.72 1.51 -9.48
CA VAL A 43 -34.48 2.62 -10.07
C VAL A 43 -35.92 2.17 -10.38
N TYR A 44 -36.09 0.97 -10.92
CA TYR A 44 -37.39 0.40 -11.23
C TYR A 44 -38.28 0.24 -9.99
N PHE A 45 -37.75 -0.29 -8.88
CA PHE A 45 -38.52 -0.41 -7.64
C PHE A 45 -38.89 0.95 -7.04
N ILE A 46 -38.02 1.95 -7.13
CA ILE A 46 -38.36 3.32 -6.71
C ILE A 46 -39.52 3.87 -7.53
N ILE A 47 -39.48 3.73 -8.86
CA ILE A 47 -40.56 4.20 -9.75
C ILE A 47 -41.87 3.48 -9.44
N LEU A 48 -41.85 2.16 -9.21
CA LEU A 48 -43.05 1.41 -8.83
C LEU A 48 -43.61 1.82 -7.47
N GLY A 49 -42.74 2.12 -6.50
CA GLY A 49 -43.13 2.63 -5.19
C GLY A 49 -43.90 3.95 -5.30
N ILE A 50 -43.42 4.86 -6.15
CA ILE A 50 -44.05 6.17 -6.40
C ILE A 50 -45.35 6.00 -7.20
N ARG A 51 -45.34 5.19 -8.26
CA ARG A 51 -46.48 5.05 -9.18
C ARG A 51 -47.68 4.33 -8.56
N ASN A 52 -47.42 3.30 -7.76
CA ASN A 52 -48.47 2.43 -7.20
C ASN A 52 -48.81 2.76 -5.74
N ASP A 53 -48.15 3.75 -5.14
CA ASP A 53 -48.27 4.12 -3.73
C ASP A 53 -48.14 2.94 -2.76
N HIS A 54 -47.32 1.95 -3.12
CA HIS A 54 -47.21 0.69 -2.39
C HIS A 54 -45.88 0.63 -1.61
N PRO A 55 -45.89 0.63 -0.28
CA PRO A 55 -44.69 0.85 0.54
C PRO A 55 -43.68 -0.30 0.46
N LEU A 56 -44.09 -1.53 0.08
CA LEU A 56 -43.19 -2.68 -0.04
C LEU A 56 -42.07 -2.52 -1.08
N PHE A 57 -42.21 -1.62 -2.06
CA PHE A 57 -41.17 -1.40 -3.07
C PHE A 57 -39.95 -0.67 -2.53
N TYR A 58 -40.07 0.14 -1.46
CA TYR A 58 -38.92 0.84 -0.87
C TYR A 58 -37.95 -0.10 -0.14
N PRO A 59 -38.40 -1.06 0.71
CA PRO A 59 -37.53 -2.10 1.24
C PRO A 59 -36.89 -2.97 0.14
N ALA A 60 -37.61 -3.29 -0.93
CA ALA A 60 -37.06 -4.04 -2.07
C ALA A 60 -35.95 -3.26 -2.79
N ALA A 61 -36.15 -1.96 -3.01
CA ALA A 61 -35.13 -1.06 -3.55
C ALA A 61 -33.90 -0.99 -2.63
N LEU A 62 -34.10 -0.90 -1.32
CA LEU A 62 -33.02 -0.88 -0.32
C LEU A 62 -32.20 -2.18 -0.34
N LEU A 63 -32.84 -3.35 -0.30
CA LEU A 63 -32.16 -4.65 -0.35
C LEU A 63 -31.36 -4.82 -1.65
N THR A 64 -31.96 -4.42 -2.79
CA THR A 64 -31.27 -4.45 -4.08
C THR A 64 -30.09 -3.48 -4.12
N GLY A 65 -30.22 -2.32 -3.48
CA GLY A 65 -29.14 -1.34 -3.33
C GLY A 65 -27.97 -1.88 -2.49
N ILE A 66 -28.25 -2.58 -1.39
CA ILE A 66 -27.22 -3.26 -0.58
C ILE A 66 -26.50 -4.32 -1.42
N PHE A 67 -27.24 -5.13 -2.18
CA PHE A 67 -26.67 -6.11 -3.09
C PHE A 67 -25.78 -5.47 -4.17
N PHE A 68 -26.20 -4.34 -4.75
CA PHE A 68 -25.39 -3.56 -5.69
C PHE A 68 -24.07 -3.09 -5.06
N LEU A 69 -24.10 -2.54 -3.83
CA LEU A 69 -22.89 -2.12 -3.12
C LEU A 69 -21.94 -3.31 -2.85
N TRP A 70 -22.50 -4.46 -2.47
CA TRP A 70 -21.72 -5.69 -2.31
C TRP A 70 -21.03 -6.11 -3.63
N LEU A 71 -21.73 -6.03 -4.76
CA LEU A 71 -21.15 -6.29 -6.08
C LEU A 71 -20.04 -5.29 -6.45
N VAL A 72 -20.17 -4.01 -6.09
CA VAL A 72 -19.12 -2.99 -6.30
C VAL A 72 -17.84 -3.38 -5.56
N VAL A 73 -17.94 -3.76 -4.28
CA VAL A 73 -16.79 -4.22 -3.48
C VAL A 73 -16.17 -5.47 -4.09
N ARG A 74 -17.00 -6.43 -4.52
CA ARG A 74 -16.53 -7.68 -5.14
C ARG A 74 -15.81 -7.43 -6.46
N HIS A 75 -16.35 -6.52 -7.29
CA HIS A 75 -15.73 -6.08 -8.54
C HIS A 75 -14.35 -5.50 -8.31
N ASN A 76 -14.21 -4.55 -7.38
CA ASN A 76 -12.94 -3.89 -7.10
C ASN A 76 -11.88 -4.89 -6.62
N ARG A 77 -12.23 -5.79 -5.69
CA ARG A 77 -11.33 -6.87 -5.23
C ARG A 77 -10.84 -7.77 -6.38
N GLN A 78 -11.72 -8.11 -7.31
CA GLN A 78 -11.33 -8.92 -8.47
C GLN A 78 -10.43 -8.15 -9.44
N ASN A 79 -10.72 -6.87 -9.65
CA ASN A 79 -9.91 -6.00 -10.48
C ASN A 79 -8.49 -5.85 -9.91
N ASP A 80 -8.34 -5.64 -8.59
CA ASP A 80 -7.03 -5.51 -7.95
C ASP A 80 -6.24 -6.82 -8.02
N SER A 81 -6.91 -7.96 -7.82
CA SER A 81 -6.27 -9.27 -8.02
C SER A 81 -5.81 -9.48 -9.46
N ARG A 82 -6.56 -8.99 -10.46
CA ARG A 82 -6.19 -9.06 -11.87
C ARG A 82 -4.98 -8.17 -12.18
N LYS A 83 -4.86 -7.00 -11.53
CA LYS A 83 -3.68 -6.13 -11.68
C LYS A 83 -2.40 -6.86 -11.23
N ILE A 84 -2.43 -7.51 -10.06
CA ILE A 84 -1.29 -8.30 -9.56
C ILE A 84 -0.90 -9.40 -10.55
N LEU A 85 -1.88 -10.14 -11.08
CA LEU A 85 -1.59 -11.18 -12.07
C LEU A 85 -0.94 -10.65 -13.35
N ARG A 86 -1.30 -9.44 -13.80
CA ARG A 86 -0.66 -8.81 -14.96
C ARG A 86 0.78 -8.40 -14.68
N GLU A 87 1.06 -7.90 -13.48
CA GLU A 87 2.44 -7.62 -13.05
C GLU A 87 3.27 -8.91 -12.96
N LEU A 88 2.68 -10.01 -12.48
CA LEU A 88 3.32 -11.33 -12.47
C LEU A 88 3.60 -11.83 -13.90
N GLU A 89 2.63 -11.72 -14.81
CA GLU A 89 2.84 -12.07 -16.23
C GLU A 89 4.00 -11.26 -16.82
N SER A 90 3.97 -9.92 -16.66
CA SER A 90 5.02 -9.00 -17.13
C SER A 90 6.40 -9.31 -16.55
N LEU A 91 6.49 -9.65 -15.25
CA LEU A 91 7.74 -10.07 -14.61
C LEU A 91 8.30 -11.34 -15.27
N ASN A 92 7.47 -12.36 -15.48
CA ASN A 92 7.93 -13.61 -16.10
C ASN A 92 8.34 -13.41 -17.57
N GLU A 93 7.63 -12.54 -18.31
CA GLU A 93 8.02 -12.14 -19.68
C GLU A 93 9.37 -11.40 -19.68
N THR A 94 9.59 -10.52 -18.71
CA THR A 94 10.87 -9.83 -18.51
C THR A 94 11.99 -10.83 -18.21
N GLU A 95 11.76 -11.82 -17.35
CA GLU A 95 12.78 -12.83 -17.05
C GLU A 95 13.15 -13.66 -18.29
N LEU A 96 12.15 -14.07 -19.10
CA LEU A 96 12.43 -14.74 -20.37
C LEU A 96 13.25 -13.88 -21.33
N ALA A 97 12.94 -12.59 -21.44
CA ALA A 97 13.69 -11.65 -22.28
C ALA A 97 15.12 -11.48 -21.77
N CYS A 98 15.32 -11.38 -20.45
CA CYS A 98 16.65 -11.28 -19.85
C CYS A 98 17.47 -12.55 -20.05
N LEU A 99 16.84 -13.73 -19.97
CA LEU A 99 17.48 -14.98 -20.35
C LEU A 99 17.92 -15.00 -21.81
N ASP A 100 17.40 -14.15 -22.69
CA ASP A 100 17.83 -13.95 -24.08
C ASP A 100 18.78 -12.76 -24.26
N HIS A 101 19.29 -12.16 -23.18
CA HIS A 101 20.09 -10.93 -23.17
C HIS A 101 19.34 -9.72 -23.78
N ARG A 102 18.00 -9.76 -23.76
CA ARG A 102 17.12 -8.66 -24.17
C ARG A 102 16.62 -7.91 -22.93
N PHE A 103 17.51 -7.11 -22.33
CA PHE A 103 17.23 -6.34 -21.10
C PHE A 103 17.48 -4.84 -21.23
N HIS A 104 17.79 -4.35 -22.44
CA HIS A 104 18.18 -2.96 -22.70
C HIS A 104 17.07 -1.93 -22.44
N ASP A 105 15.83 -2.38 -22.26
CA ASP A 105 14.67 -1.54 -21.93
C ASP A 105 14.43 -1.39 -20.43
N LEU A 106 15.20 -2.11 -19.59
CA LEU A 106 15.13 -1.99 -18.13
C LEU A 106 15.86 -0.73 -17.64
N PRO A 107 15.59 -0.23 -16.42
CA PRO A 107 16.32 0.91 -15.87
C PRO A 107 17.82 0.62 -15.76
N GLY A 108 18.65 1.48 -16.37
CA GLY A 108 20.11 1.33 -16.39
C GLY A 108 20.82 1.81 -15.11
N GLY A 109 20.11 2.54 -14.24
CA GLY A 109 20.69 3.07 -13.00
C GLY A 109 21.58 4.29 -13.24
N GLU A 110 21.36 5.02 -14.33
CA GLU A 110 22.14 6.21 -14.70
C GLU A 110 22.15 7.28 -13.60
N LEU A 111 21.08 7.36 -12.80
CA LEU A 111 20.95 8.25 -11.64
C LEU A 111 21.94 7.92 -10.51
N HIS A 112 22.44 6.68 -10.46
CA HIS A 112 23.39 6.20 -9.44
C HIS A 112 24.84 6.19 -9.94
N ALA A 113 25.06 6.56 -11.21
CA ALA A 113 26.39 6.52 -11.82
C ALA A 113 27.27 7.66 -11.28
N ASP A 114 28.38 7.29 -10.65
CA ASP A 114 29.44 8.22 -10.25
C ASP A 114 30.73 7.92 -11.01
N ARG A 115 31.23 8.90 -11.77
CA ARG A 115 32.49 8.79 -12.52
C ARG A 115 33.72 8.83 -11.63
N ALA A 116 33.62 9.36 -10.41
CA ALA A 116 34.72 9.37 -9.46
C ALA A 116 34.86 8.04 -8.71
N HIS A 117 33.91 7.12 -8.87
CA HIS A 117 33.88 5.86 -8.17
C HIS A 117 35.04 4.93 -8.61
N PRO A 118 35.76 4.26 -7.68
CA PRO A 118 37.00 3.55 -8.02
C PRO A 118 36.86 2.41 -9.06
N TRP A 119 35.68 1.79 -9.19
CA TRP A 119 35.45 0.70 -10.15
C TRP A 119 34.15 0.79 -10.96
N SER A 120 33.27 1.75 -10.67
CA SER A 120 31.90 1.72 -11.23
C SER A 120 31.90 1.91 -12.74
N HIS A 121 32.74 2.84 -13.22
CA HIS A 121 32.88 3.14 -14.63
C HIS A 121 33.62 2.03 -15.39
N ASP A 122 34.68 1.47 -14.81
CA ASP A 122 35.52 0.47 -15.48
C ASP A 122 34.84 -0.91 -15.61
N LEU A 123 33.93 -1.23 -14.68
CA LEU A 123 33.18 -2.49 -14.67
C LEU A 123 31.78 -2.36 -15.32
N ASP A 124 31.48 -1.23 -15.97
CA ASP A 124 30.18 -0.96 -16.58
C ASP A 124 29.00 -1.26 -15.63
N ILE A 125 29.08 -0.76 -14.39
CA ILE A 125 28.08 -1.06 -13.36
C ILE A 125 26.73 -0.43 -13.67
N PHE A 126 26.70 0.78 -14.24
CA PHE A 126 25.48 1.53 -14.57
C PHE A 126 25.40 1.94 -16.04
N GLY A 127 24.19 2.26 -16.50
CA GLY A 127 23.89 2.67 -17.87
C GLY A 127 23.35 1.54 -18.75
N LYS A 128 23.32 1.79 -20.06
CA LYS A 128 22.78 0.83 -21.04
C LYS A 128 23.75 -0.35 -21.25
N GLY A 129 23.23 -1.57 -21.13
CA GLY A 129 24.01 -2.82 -21.20
C GLY A 129 24.74 -3.18 -19.90
N SER A 130 24.52 -2.41 -18.83
CA SER A 130 25.28 -2.53 -17.59
C SER A 130 24.90 -3.74 -16.72
N LEU A 131 25.77 -4.05 -15.75
CA LEU A 131 25.51 -5.09 -14.76
C LEU A 131 24.24 -4.77 -13.94
N TYR A 132 24.08 -3.52 -13.49
CA TYR A 132 22.88 -3.08 -12.77
C TYR A 132 21.62 -3.28 -13.62
N GLN A 133 21.62 -2.84 -14.88
CA GLN A 133 20.47 -3.00 -15.77
C GLN A 133 20.05 -4.47 -15.91
N TYR A 134 21.04 -5.37 -16.00
CA TYR A 134 20.78 -6.78 -16.19
C TYR A 134 20.15 -7.43 -14.95
N MET A 135 20.65 -7.13 -13.75
CA MET A 135 20.19 -7.75 -12.50
C MET A 135 19.02 -7.05 -11.82
N ASN A 136 18.78 -5.77 -12.14
CA ASN A 136 17.79 -4.97 -11.43
C ASN A 136 16.35 -5.43 -11.74
N ARG A 137 15.62 -5.76 -10.68
CA ARG A 137 14.19 -6.05 -10.62
C ARG A 137 13.50 -5.31 -9.48
N THR A 138 14.21 -4.39 -8.83
CA THR A 138 13.66 -3.55 -7.77
C THR A 138 12.46 -2.77 -8.31
N ALA A 139 11.49 -2.55 -7.44
CA ALA A 139 10.25 -1.86 -7.73
C ALA A 139 10.00 -0.66 -6.81
N THR A 140 10.78 -0.53 -5.75
CA THR A 140 10.83 0.61 -4.83
C THR A 140 12.04 1.49 -5.14
N LEU A 141 11.92 2.80 -4.99
CA LEU A 141 13.02 3.74 -5.28
C LEU A 141 14.20 3.52 -4.33
N GLN A 142 13.94 3.42 -3.02
CA GLN A 142 14.99 3.08 -2.05
C GLN A 142 15.58 1.69 -2.29
N GLY A 143 14.81 0.74 -2.81
CA GLY A 143 15.33 -0.59 -3.17
C GLY A 143 16.33 -0.49 -4.32
N SER A 144 16.05 0.33 -5.32
CA SER A 144 16.92 0.56 -6.48
C SER A 144 18.24 1.24 -6.06
N GLU A 145 18.17 2.19 -5.13
CA GLU A 145 19.33 2.83 -4.49
C GLU A 145 20.16 1.84 -3.67
N LEU A 146 19.51 1.01 -2.84
CA LEU A 146 20.22 0.02 -2.02
C LEU A 146 20.90 -1.05 -2.88
N LEU A 147 20.28 -1.45 -4.00
CA LEU A 147 20.92 -2.34 -4.97
C LEU A 147 22.14 -1.67 -5.61
N ALA A 148 22.03 -0.41 -6.01
CA ALA A 148 23.14 0.35 -6.58
C ALA A 148 24.29 0.46 -5.57
N GLY A 149 23.97 0.84 -4.32
CA GLY A 149 24.92 0.89 -3.22
C GLY A 149 25.59 -0.46 -2.95
N ALA A 150 24.86 -1.58 -3.08
CA ALA A 150 25.46 -2.91 -2.93
C ALA A 150 26.50 -3.25 -4.00
N LEU A 151 26.45 -2.63 -5.18
CA LEU A 151 27.42 -2.82 -6.28
C LEU A 151 28.60 -1.85 -6.22
N THR A 152 28.44 -0.72 -5.53
CA THR A 152 29.46 0.32 -5.40
C THR A 152 30.10 0.40 -4.02
N THR A 153 29.59 -0.32 -3.03
CA THR A 153 30.16 -0.29 -1.67
C THR A 153 31.05 -1.51 -1.43
N GLU A 154 32.29 -1.26 -1.03
CA GLU A 154 33.19 -2.32 -0.56
C GLU A 154 32.64 -2.90 0.75
N PRO A 155 32.43 -4.23 0.86
CA PRO A 155 32.02 -4.86 2.11
C PRO A 155 33.05 -4.65 3.21
N GLU A 156 32.62 -4.39 4.45
CA GLU A 156 33.54 -4.02 5.53
C GLU A 156 34.39 -5.21 6.02
N ASN A 157 33.85 -6.43 5.93
CA ASN A 157 34.51 -7.64 6.40
C ASN A 157 33.98 -8.93 5.70
N PRO A 158 34.71 -10.05 5.77
CA PRO A 158 34.28 -11.33 5.20
C PRO A 158 32.96 -11.86 5.76
N GLY A 159 32.65 -11.56 7.02
CA GLY A 159 31.38 -11.93 7.67
C GLY A 159 30.16 -11.32 6.97
N GLU A 160 30.23 -10.06 6.56
CA GLU A 160 29.16 -9.40 5.82
C GLU A 160 28.91 -10.06 4.45
N ILE A 161 29.98 -10.42 3.75
CA ILE A 161 29.89 -11.11 2.46
C ILE A 161 29.21 -12.47 2.66
N ARG A 162 29.61 -13.26 3.66
CA ARG A 162 28.97 -14.55 3.98
C ARG A 162 27.48 -14.40 4.29
N LEU A 163 27.13 -13.42 5.12
CA LEU A 163 25.74 -13.11 5.46
C LEU A 163 24.92 -12.78 4.19
N ARG A 164 25.45 -11.92 3.31
CA ARG A 164 24.80 -11.61 2.02
C ARG A 164 24.62 -12.89 1.19
N GLN A 165 25.65 -13.72 1.04
CA GLN A 165 25.55 -14.97 0.29
C GLN A 165 24.47 -15.91 0.84
N GLU A 166 24.39 -16.07 2.17
CA GLU A 166 23.41 -16.94 2.83
C GLU A 166 21.98 -16.43 2.66
N ILE A 167 21.76 -15.12 2.81
CA ILE A 167 20.47 -14.47 2.56
C ILE A 167 20.03 -14.66 1.10
N ILE A 168 20.92 -14.41 0.15
CA ILE A 168 20.60 -14.54 -1.28
C ILE A 168 20.28 -15.99 -1.64
N LYS A 169 20.99 -16.97 -1.07
CA LYS A 169 20.70 -18.40 -1.27
C LYS A 169 19.33 -18.79 -0.71
N ASP A 170 18.98 -18.34 0.49
CA ASP A 170 17.67 -18.62 1.10
C ASP A 170 16.51 -18.05 0.26
N LEU A 171 16.72 -16.86 -0.33
CA LEU A 171 15.72 -16.21 -1.18
C LEU A 171 15.69 -16.75 -2.61
N ALA A 172 16.78 -17.30 -3.16
CA ALA A 172 16.92 -17.64 -4.57
C ALA A 172 15.92 -18.70 -5.05
N ASP A 173 15.54 -19.67 -4.23
CA ASP A 173 14.57 -20.70 -4.63
C ASP A 173 13.10 -20.32 -4.37
N GLN A 174 12.86 -19.23 -3.64
CA GLN A 174 11.51 -18.76 -3.27
C GLN A 174 10.83 -17.90 -4.35
N ILE A 175 10.68 -18.43 -5.58
CA ILE A 175 10.22 -17.66 -6.74
C ILE A 175 8.86 -17.00 -6.49
N ASP A 176 7.91 -17.72 -5.88
CA ASP A 176 6.56 -17.21 -5.60
C ASP A 176 6.59 -15.98 -4.68
N PHE A 177 7.40 -16.03 -3.62
CA PHE A 177 7.59 -14.92 -2.70
C PHE A 177 8.21 -13.72 -3.43
N ARG A 178 9.31 -13.93 -4.15
CA ARG A 178 10.03 -12.88 -4.87
C ARG A 178 9.12 -12.16 -5.87
N GLN A 179 8.44 -12.92 -6.72
CA GLN A 179 7.58 -12.36 -7.75
C GLN A 179 6.32 -11.71 -7.17
N ASP A 180 5.66 -12.28 -6.14
CA ASP A 180 4.49 -11.63 -5.51
C ASP A 180 4.88 -10.32 -4.82
N PHE A 181 6.05 -10.27 -4.18
CA PHE A 181 6.59 -9.03 -3.60
C PHE A 181 6.81 -7.96 -4.69
N THR A 182 7.61 -8.27 -5.72
CA THR A 182 7.93 -7.30 -6.78
C THR A 182 6.67 -6.87 -7.54
N ALA A 183 5.75 -7.80 -7.84
CA ALA A 183 4.50 -7.49 -8.52
C ALA A 183 3.64 -6.48 -7.75
N ARG A 184 3.55 -6.64 -6.42
CA ARG A 184 2.79 -5.71 -5.57
C ARG A 184 3.51 -4.39 -5.37
N ALA A 185 4.85 -4.41 -5.27
CA ALA A 185 5.64 -3.19 -5.18
C ALA A 185 5.47 -2.31 -6.44
N ARG A 186 5.46 -2.91 -7.64
CA ARG A 186 5.20 -2.19 -8.91
C ARG A 186 3.82 -1.51 -8.95
N LEU A 187 2.83 -2.04 -8.24
CA LEU A 187 1.49 -1.44 -8.18
C LEU A 187 1.42 -0.20 -7.27
N ILE A 188 2.38 0.00 -6.37
CA ILE A 188 2.44 1.18 -5.50
C ILE A 188 2.66 2.45 -6.32
N ARG A 189 3.48 2.36 -7.38
CA ARG A 189 3.85 3.49 -8.26
C ARG A 189 4.35 4.69 -7.46
N GLU A 190 5.37 4.43 -6.66
CA GLU A 190 6.08 5.43 -5.88
C GLU A 190 6.66 6.53 -6.78
N SER A 191 6.50 7.78 -6.36
CA SER A 191 7.16 8.95 -6.96
C SER A 191 8.29 9.44 -6.06
N GLU A 192 9.26 10.16 -6.65
CA GLU A 192 10.45 10.66 -5.93
C GLU A 192 10.07 11.50 -4.69
N ASP A 193 9.01 12.30 -4.79
CA ASP A 193 8.55 13.19 -3.71
C ASP A 193 7.78 12.46 -2.59
N ASP A 194 7.32 11.22 -2.78
CA ASP A 194 6.37 10.57 -1.86
C ASP A 194 6.96 10.32 -0.46
N LEU A 195 8.21 9.83 -0.40
CA LEU A 195 8.90 9.58 0.86
C LEU A 195 9.35 10.87 1.55
N ASP A 196 9.72 11.88 0.78
CA ASP A 196 10.06 13.20 1.29
C ASP A 196 8.83 13.91 1.86
N ASP A 197 7.69 13.84 1.15
CA ASP A 197 6.40 14.32 1.64
C ASP A 197 6.03 13.61 2.95
N LEU A 198 6.23 12.29 3.03
CA LEU A 198 5.96 11.50 4.24
C LEU A 198 6.87 11.93 5.39
N SER A 199 8.17 12.02 5.16
CA SER A 199 9.18 12.48 6.12
C SER A 199 8.88 13.89 6.63
N GLY A 200 8.52 14.80 5.73
CA GLY A 200 8.10 16.17 6.06
C GLY A 200 6.87 16.21 6.96
N TRP A 201 5.88 15.36 6.72
CA TRP A 201 4.71 15.24 7.62
C TRP A 201 5.05 14.64 8.98
N LEU A 202 5.91 13.62 9.02
CA LEU A 202 6.37 13.00 10.28
C LEU A 202 7.10 14.02 11.17
N SER A 203 7.87 14.92 10.55
CA SER A 203 8.62 15.99 11.21
C SER A 203 7.75 17.20 11.57
N GLY A 204 6.69 17.47 10.79
CA GLY A 204 5.79 18.60 10.99
C GLY A 204 4.94 18.49 12.26
N ARG A 205 4.73 19.61 12.96
CA ARG A 205 3.82 19.66 14.13
C ARG A 205 2.39 20.00 13.68
N SER A 206 1.41 19.27 14.19
CA SER A 206 -0.01 19.61 13.99
C SER A 206 -0.48 20.64 15.01
N TYR A 207 -1.39 21.54 14.63
CA TYR A 207 -1.98 22.52 15.55
C TYR A 207 -2.72 21.89 16.74
N ILE A 208 -3.15 20.64 16.61
CA ILE A 208 -3.79 19.87 17.69
C ILE A 208 -2.82 19.61 18.85
N THR A 209 -1.51 19.54 18.58
CA THR A 209 -0.50 19.43 19.66
C THR A 209 -0.47 20.68 20.53
N SER A 210 -0.67 21.86 19.95
CA SER A 210 -0.73 23.14 20.67
C SER A 210 -2.07 23.33 21.40
N ASN A 211 -3.16 22.86 20.80
CA ASN A 211 -4.52 23.02 21.31
C ASN A 211 -5.07 21.73 21.93
N ARG A 212 -4.43 21.24 23.00
CA ARG A 212 -4.76 19.95 23.63
C ARG A 212 -6.19 19.87 24.20
N TRP A 213 -6.83 21.02 24.44
CA TRP A 213 -8.21 21.13 24.93
C TRP A 213 -9.26 20.73 23.89
N LEU A 214 -8.92 20.71 22.60
CA LEU A 214 -9.86 20.37 21.53
C LEU A 214 -10.29 18.90 21.57
N PHE A 215 -9.42 18.00 22.03
CA PHE A 215 -9.76 16.58 22.14
C PHE A 215 -10.78 16.27 23.24
N PRO A 216 -10.59 16.68 24.52
CA PRO A 216 -11.61 16.47 25.55
C PRO A 216 -12.91 17.24 25.25
N LEU A 217 -12.84 18.40 24.59
CA LEU A 217 -14.02 19.10 24.09
C LEU A 217 -14.79 18.23 23.08
N ALA A 218 -14.11 17.69 22.07
CA ALA A 218 -14.74 16.86 21.05
C ALA A 218 -15.39 15.59 21.64
N LEU A 219 -14.75 14.97 22.63
CA LEU A 219 -15.33 13.85 23.36
C LEU A 219 -16.57 14.26 24.17
N GLY A 220 -16.51 15.39 24.88
CA GLY A 220 -17.64 15.91 25.65
C GLY A 220 -18.84 16.25 24.77
N VAL A 221 -18.60 16.96 23.67
CA VAL A 221 -19.62 17.26 22.66
C VAL A 221 -20.19 15.99 22.06
N THR A 222 -19.35 15.01 21.71
CA THR A 222 -19.81 13.71 21.19
C THR A 222 -20.74 13.01 22.17
N ALA A 223 -20.40 12.98 23.46
CA ALA A 223 -21.26 12.40 24.49
C ALA A 223 -22.60 13.14 24.61
N ILE A 224 -22.59 14.48 24.56
CA ILE A 224 -23.81 15.32 24.58
C ILE A 224 -24.67 15.05 23.34
N SER A 225 -24.08 14.98 22.15
CA SER A 225 -24.79 14.67 20.91
C SER A 225 -25.47 13.31 20.97
N VAL A 226 -24.76 12.28 21.45
CA VAL A 226 -25.32 10.94 21.64
C VAL A 226 -26.47 10.97 22.66
N ALA A 227 -26.32 11.69 23.77
CA ALA A 227 -27.39 11.83 24.76
C ALA A 227 -28.64 12.51 24.19
N ILE A 228 -28.48 13.60 23.41
CA ILE A 228 -29.60 14.29 22.76
C ILE A 228 -30.31 13.36 21.76
N ILE A 229 -29.55 12.58 20.98
CA ILE A 229 -30.13 11.62 20.03
C ILE A 229 -30.94 10.55 20.77
N ILE A 230 -30.41 9.97 21.85
CA ILE A 230 -31.11 8.95 22.64
C ILE A 230 -32.37 9.54 23.28
N LEU A 231 -32.28 10.71 23.90
CA LEU A 231 -33.43 11.38 24.52
C LEU A 231 -34.47 11.84 23.48
N GLY A 232 -34.03 12.18 22.27
CA GLY A 232 -34.91 12.52 21.14
C GLY A 232 -35.70 11.34 20.60
N ILE A 233 -35.13 10.13 20.65
CA ILE A 233 -35.84 8.88 20.29
C ILE A 233 -36.95 8.57 21.31
N ILE A 234 -36.73 8.88 22.59
CA ILE A 234 -37.72 8.68 23.67
C ILE A 234 -38.80 9.77 23.63
N ASP A 235 -38.39 11.04 23.50
CA ASP A 235 -39.27 12.20 23.39
C ASP A 235 -38.76 13.14 22.29
N PRO A 236 -39.48 13.24 21.15
CA PRO A 236 -39.11 14.08 20.02
C PRO A 236 -38.89 15.56 20.37
N ALA A 237 -39.45 16.07 21.47
CA ALA A 237 -39.23 17.45 21.91
C ALA A 237 -37.75 17.75 22.24
N ASN A 238 -36.95 16.73 22.56
CA ASN A 238 -35.53 16.88 22.88
C ASN A 238 -34.66 17.20 21.65
N PHE A 239 -35.14 16.96 20.42
CA PHE A 239 -34.40 17.32 19.21
C PHE A 239 -34.16 18.83 19.06
N LYS A 240 -34.90 19.67 19.78
CA LYS A 240 -34.67 21.13 19.81
C LYS A 240 -33.25 21.51 20.28
N PHE A 241 -32.61 20.67 21.10
CA PHE A 241 -31.25 20.89 21.58
C PHE A 241 -30.18 20.58 20.53
N LEU A 242 -30.54 19.90 19.44
CA LEU A 242 -29.60 19.59 18.36
C LEU A 242 -29.15 20.86 17.64
N LEU A 243 -30.09 21.75 17.31
CA LEU A 243 -29.79 22.94 16.51
C LEU A 243 -28.75 23.88 17.17
N PRO A 244 -28.87 24.26 18.48
CA PRO A 244 -27.83 25.00 19.17
C PRO A 244 -26.47 24.29 19.18
N LEU A 245 -26.47 22.97 19.35
CA LEU A 245 -25.26 22.16 19.34
C LEU A 245 -24.57 22.17 17.96
N LEU A 246 -25.35 22.12 16.88
CA LEU A 246 -24.83 22.25 15.52
C LEU A 246 -24.11 23.59 15.33
N PHE A 247 -24.76 24.70 15.72
CA PHE A 247 -24.17 26.03 15.63
C PHE A 247 -22.90 26.14 16.47
N PHE A 248 -22.91 25.60 17.69
CA PHE A 248 -21.72 25.56 18.54
C PHE A 248 -20.57 24.81 17.86
N ASN A 249 -20.82 23.61 17.32
CA ASN A 249 -19.79 22.79 16.70
C ASN A 249 -19.16 23.48 15.48
N TRP A 250 -19.97 24.09 14.61
CA TRP A 250 -19.48 24.85 13.46
C TRP A 250 -18.73 26.13 13.87
N ALA A 251 -19.17 26.82 14.94
CA ALA A 251 -18.45 27.97 15.47
C ALA A 251 -17.06 27.60 16.00
N VAL A 252 -16.93 26.44 16.67
CA VAL A 252 -15.64 25.94 17.16
C VAL A 252 -14.73 25.46 16.02
N LEU A 253 -15.28 24.84 14.97
CA LEU A 253 -14.51 24.33 13.82
C LEU A 253 -14.02 25.44 12.89
N SER A 254 -14.80 26.51 12.72
CA SER A 254 -14.55 27.57 11.74
C SER A 254 -13.11 28.12 11.74
N PRO A 255 -12.49 28.48 12.88
CA PRO A 255 -11.12 28.99 12.90
C PRO A 255 -10.05 27.99 12.44
N PHE A 256 -10.37 26.70 12.45
CA PHE A 256 -9.43 25.62 12.15
C PHE A 256 -9.63 25.02 10.75
N PHE A 257 -10.76 25.29 10.09
CA PHE A 257 -11.16 24.63 8.85
C PHE A 257 -10.06 24.62 7.76
N VAL A 258 -9.45 25.77 7.49
CA VAL A 258 -8.35 25.88 6.50
C VAL A 258 -7.13 25.06 6.92
N ARG A 259 -6.77 25.06 8.20
CA ARG A 259 -5.62 24.30 8.72
C ARG A 259 -5.87 22.80 8.63
N THR A 260 -7.08 22.36 8.96
CA THR A 260 -7.50 20.96 8.87
C THR A 260 -7.50 20.47 7.42
N ASN A 261 -7.98 21.27 6.47
CA ASN A 261 -7.97 20.90 5.05
C ASN A 261 -6.56 20.80 4.49
N ARG A 262 -5.68 21.76 4.81
CA ARG A 262 -4.25 21.65 4.43
C ARG A 262 -3.58 20.41 5.01
N TYR A 263 -3.91 20.05 6.26
CA TYR A 263 -3.41 18.82 6.86
C TYR A 263 -3.93 17.57 6.13
N GLN A 264 -5.20 17.56 5.72
CA GLN A 264 -5.79 16.45 4.97
C GLN A 264 -5.18 16.31 3.57
N GLU A 265 -5.01 17.41 2.84
CA GLU A 265 -4.39 17.40 1.50
C GLU A 265 -2.98 16.81 1.55
N ALA A 266 -2.20 17.16 2.57
CA ALA A 266 -0.87 16.61 2.80
C ALA A 266 -0.87 15.11 3.13
N LEU A 267 -2.01 14.51 3.51
CA LEU A 267 -2.13 13.11 3.94
C LEU A 267 -2.80 12.23 2.89
N SER A 268 -3.66 12.79 2.04
CA SER A 268 -4.51 12.01 1.12
C SER A 268 -3.67 11.16 0.16
N ARG A 269 -2.60 11.72 -0.41
CA ARG A 269 -1.66 10.97 -1.28
C ARG A 269 -0.94 9.84 -0.54
N LYS A 270 -0.62 10.05 0.73
CA LYS A 270 0.13 9.09 1.57
C LYS A 270 -0.68 7.86 1.91
N HIS A 271 -2.01 7.94 1.91
CA HIS A 271 -2.85 6.80 2.25
C HIS A 271 -2.63 5.62 1.30
N ALA A 272 -2.67 5.85 -0.03
CA ALA A 272 -2.46 4.79 -1.02
C ALA A 272 -1.04 4.18 -0.91
N LEU A 273 -0.03 5.04 -0.74
CA LEU A 273 1.36 4.65 -0.51
C LEU A 273 1.50 3.72 0.71
N LEU A 274 0.92 4.12 1.85
CA LEU A 274 0.98 3.36 3.11
C LEU A 274 0.21 2.05 3.03
N GLU A 275 -0.91 2.00 2.32
CA GLU A 275 -1.62 0.74 2.05
C GLU A 275 -0.74 -0.22 1.24
N GLY A 276 0.00 0.31 0.25
CA GLY A 276 1.02 -0.41 -0.50
C GLY A 276 2.11 -1.02 0.38
N TYR A 277 2.77 -0.21 1.20
CA TYR A 277 3.80 -0.70 2.13
C TYR A 277 3.26 -1.69 3.16
N ALA A 278 2.04 -1.48 3.68
CA ALA A 278 1.41 -2.46 4.57
C ALA A 278 1.18 -3.81 3.86
N ALA A 279 0.89 -3.79 2.55
CA ALA A 279 0.79 -5.01 1.76
C ALA A 279 2.15 -5.68 1.56
N LEU A 280 3.23 -4.94 1.30
CA LEU A 280 4.59 -5.49 1.21
C LEU A 280 5.05 -6.11 2.53
N LEU A 281 4.88 -5.40 3.64
CA LEU A 281 5.20 -5.89 4.98
C LEU A 281 4.43 -7.17 5.31
N LYS A 282 3.17 -7.28 4.86
CA LYS A 282 2.37 -8.51 5.02
C LYS A 282 2.97 -9.70 4.28
N ILE A 283 3.53 -9.51 3.08
CA ILE A 283 4.16 -10.59 2.32
C ILE A 283 5.41 -11.08 3.06
N VAL A 284 6.25 -10.15 3.51
CA VAL A 284 7.47 -10.48 4.27
C VAL A 284 7.11 -11.18 5.59
N ALA A 285 6.11 -10.69 6.32
CA ALA A 285 5.65 -11.30 7.55
C ALA A 285 5.08 -12.72 7.35
N GLY A 286 4.49 -13.01 6.18
CA GLY A 286 3.89 -14.30 5.87
C GLY A 286 4.82 -15.32 5.19
N ALA A 287 6.04 -14.92 4.84
CA ALA A 287 7.01 -15.80 4.18
C ALA A 287 7.63 -16.79 5.18
N THR A 288 8.28 -17.84 4.67
CA THR A 288 9.04 -18.78 5.50
C THR A 288 10.51 -18.70 5.10
N PHE A 289 11.34 -18.23 6.03
CA PHE A 289 12.78 -18.10 5.79
C PHE A 289 13.56 -19.15 6.58
N ALA A 290 14.63 -19.68 6.01
CA ALA A 290 15.55 -20.57 6.71
C ALA A 290 16.54 -19.78 7.57
N HIS A 291 17.08 -18.69 7.02
CA HIS A 291 18.17 -17.91 7.61
C HIS A 291 17.70 -17.04 8.79
N PRO A 292 18.42 -17.01 9.93
CA PRO A 292 18.02 -16.24 11.12
C PRO A 292 17.80 -14.74 10.87
N ALA A 293 18.65 -14.10 10.07
CA ALA A 293 18.53 -12.67 9.78
C ALA A 293 17.21 -12.32 9.05
N LEU A 294 16.73 -13.20 8.16
CA LEU A 294 15.46 -13.01 7.46
C LEU A 294 14.26 -13.27 8.39
N LYS A 295 14.39 -14.19 9.34
CA LYS A 295 13.38 -14.39 10.40
C LYS A 295 13.25 -13.16 11.30
N GLU A 296 14.35 -12.48 11.62
CA GLU A 296 14.30 -11.21 12.36
C GLU A 296 13.54 -10.14 11.57
N GLN A 297 13.82 -10.02 10.26
CA GLN A 297 13.08 -9.12 9.38
C GLN A 297 11.59 -9.47 9.29
N GLN A 298 11.23 -10.76 9.27
CA GLN A 298 9.85 -11.23 9.29
C GLN A 298 9.09 -10.74 10.54
N VAL A 299 9.71 -10.84 11.72
CA VAL A 299 9.10 -10.37 12.98
C VAL A 299 8.88 -8.85 12.96
N ARG A 300 9.90 -8.09 12.54
CA ARG A 300 9.78 -6.63 12.41
C ARG A 300 8.74 -6.24 11.35
N ALA A 301 8.62 -7.01 10.27
CA ALA A 301 7.62 -6.78 9.23
C ALA A 301 6.20 -7.05 9.74
N ALA A 302 5.99 -8.03 10.63
CA ALA A 302 4.69 -8.29 11.24
C ALA A 302 4.22 -7.13 12.12
N GLU A 303 5.12 -6.55 12.92
CA GLU A 303 4.85 -5.34 13.70
C GLU A 303 4.50 -4.15 12.79
N GLY A 304 5.36 -3.87 11.80
CA GLY A 304 5.13 -2.79 10.85
C GLY A 304 3.85 -2.96 10.04
N GLN A 305 3.52 -4.19 9.64
CA GLN A 305 2.26 -4.49 8.95
C GLN A 305 1.05 -4.10 9.80
N HIS A 306 1.07 -4.37 11.11
CA HIS A 306 -0.02 -4.02 12.01
C HIS A 306 -0.18 -2.50 12.12
N GLU A 307 0.91 -1.78 12.42
CA GLU A 307 0.84 -0.35 12.69
C GLU A 307 0.66 0.51 11.43
N VAL A 308 1.31 0.18 10.31
CA VAL A 308 1.09 0.89 9.04
C VAL A 308 -0.34 0.67 8.55
N LYS A 309 -0.90 -0.55 8.70
CA LYS A 309 -2.31 -0.80 8.37
C LYS A 309 -3.26 -0.05 9.29
N ARG A 310 -2.92 0.11 10.57
CA ARG A 310 -3.68 0.93 11.51
C ARG A 310 -3.68 2.40 11.10
N LEU A 311 -2.52 2.94 10.70
CA LEU A 311 -2.43 4.30 10.15
C LEU A 311 -3.27 4.44 8.87
N SER A 312 -3.14 3.54 7.91
CA SER A 312 -3.95 3.55 6.67
C SER A 312 -5.45 3.55 6.98
N LYS A 313 -5.91 2.75 7.95
CA LYS A 313 -7.32 2.78 8.40
C LYS A 313 -7.72 4.13 9.00
N LEU A 314 -6.87 4.76 9.82
CA LEU A 314 -7.15 6.08 10.38
C LEU A 314 -7.22 7.15 9.27
N LEU A 315 -6.32 7.10 8.30
CA LEU A 315 -6.34 7.98 7.14
C LEU A 315 -7.60 7.78 6.30
N ASN A 316 -7.98 6.53 6.03
CA ASN A 316 -9.21 6.20 5.31
C ASN A 316 -10.46 6.75 6.02
N LEU A 317 -10.54 6.60 7.33
CA LEU A 317 -11.64 7.16 8.13
C LEU A 317 -11.64 8.69 8.10
N PHE A 318 -10.46 9.30 8.15
CA PHE A 318 -10.33 10.75 8.05
C PHE A 318 -10.76 11.26 6.67
N ASP A 319 -10.41 10.56 5.58
CA ASP A 319 -10.81 10.90 4.22
C ASP A 319 -12.32 10.81 3.99
N GLN A 320 -13.08 10.05 4.80
CA GLN A 320 -14.55 10.03 4.70
C GLN A 320 -15.19 11.40 4.90
N ARG A 321 -14.50 12.33 5.57
CA ARG A 321 -14.94 13.73 5.72
C ARG A 321 -15.05 14.48 4.39
N LEU A 322 -14.34 14.02 3.35
CA LEU A 322 -14.42 14.61 2.00
C LEU A 322 -15.77 14.38 1.33
N ASN A 323 -16.50 13.34 1.75
CA ASN A 323 -17.89 13.19 1.36
C ASN A 323 -18.69 14.30 2.06
N MET A 324 -19.19 15.27 1.30
CA MET A 324 -19.86 16.47 1.82
C MET A 324 -20.96 16.14 2.84
N LEU A 325 -21.74 15.09 2.62
CA LEU A 325 -22.80 14.67 3.53
C LEU A 325 -22.22 14.08 4.83
N LEU A 326 -21.29 13.14 4.72
CA LEU A 326 -20.67 12.50 5.90
C LEU A 326 -19.85 13.51 6.70
N GLY A 327 -19.04 14.34 6.04
CA GLY A 327 -18.27 15.40 6.67
C GLY A 327 -19.17 16.40 7.40
N LEU A 328 -20.28 16.81 6.79
CA LEU A 328 -21.27 17.66 7.44
C LEU A 328 -21.83 16.98 8.68
N VAL A 329 -22.35 15.76 8.58
CA VAL A 329 -22.95 15.04 9.71
C VAL A 329 -21.95 14.80 10.84
N PHE A 330 -20.76 14.29 10.53
CA PHE A 330 -19.75 13.93 11.52
C PHE A 330 -19.22 15.15 12.27
N ASN A 331 -18.95 16.26 11.59
CA ASN A 331 -18.48 17.47 12.24
C ASN A 331 -19.61 18.22 12.96
N SER A 332 -20.82 18.20 12.40
CA SER A 332 -22.03 18.76 13.02
C SER A 332 -22.36 18.10 14.36
N LEU A 333 -22.14 16.80 14.51
CA LEU A 333 -22.49 16.06 15.72
C LEU A 333 -21.30 15.78 16.64
N PHE A 334 -20.13 15.48 16.12
CA PHE A 334 -19.07 14.83 16.91
C PHE A 334 -17.77 15.62 16.98
N LEU A 335 -17.66 16.79 16.32
CA LEU A 335 -16.37 17.47 16.13
C LEU A 335 -15.29 16.50 15.63
N PHE A 336 -15.69 15.63 14.70
CA PHE A 336 -14.94 14.45 14.25
C PHE A 336 -13.51 14.76 13.82
N ASP A 337 -13.30 15.88 13.13
CA ASP A 337 -11.97 16.31 12.68
C ASP A 337 -10.96 16.41 13.85
N PHE A 338 -11.37 16.92 15.02
CA PHE A 338 -10.47 17.00 16.18
C PHE A 338 -10.14 15.65 16.79
N ILE A 339 -11.10 14.72 16.81
CA ILE A 339 -10.89 13.34 17.27
C ILE A 339 -9.88 12.66 16.34
N MET A 340 -10.10 12.72 15.03
CA MET A 340 -9.24 12.07 14.05
C MET A 340 -7.83 12.64 14.03
N LEU A 341 -7.69 13.97 14.05
CA LEU A 341 -6.37 14.59 14.10
C LEU A 341 -5.64 14.25 15.40
N HIS A 342 -6.33 14.13 16.53
CA HIS A 342 -5.71 13.67 17.78
C HIS A 342 -5.21 12.22 17.67
N LEU A 343 -6.01 11.32 17.10
CA LEU A 343 -5.63 9.91 16.90
C LEU A 343 -4.44 9.78 15.95
N LEU A 344 -4.45 10.51 14.83
CA LEU A 344 -3.36 10.55 13.87
C LEU A 344 -2.07 11.09 14.51
N GLU A 345 -2.18 12.20 15.26
CA GLU A 345 -1.02 12.78 15.93
C GLU A 345 -0.46 11.88 17.03
N ARG A 346 -1.33 11.20 17.79
CA ARG A 346 -0.91 10.21 18.79
C ARG A 346 -0.17 9.04 18.15
N TRP A 347 -0.70 8.52 17.03
CA TRP A 347 -0.02 7.47 16.28
C TRP A 347 1.35 7.95 15.76
N LYS A 348 1.40 9.18 15.20
CA LYS A 348 2.62 9.79 14.67
C LYS A 348 3.69 9.92 15.75
N LEU A 349 3.34 10.43 16.94
CA LEU A 349 4.29 10.58 18.05
C LEU A 349 4.86 9.24 18.53
N GLN A 350 4.09 8.15 18.42
CA GLN A 350 4.51 6.82 18.85
C GLN A 350 5.40 6.09 17.82
N HIS A 351 5.16 6.31 16.52
CA HIS A 351 5.72 5.47 15.45
C HIS A 351 6.51 6.23 14.36
N ARG A 352 6.73 7.54 14.51
CA ARG A 352 7.39 8.37 13.47
C ARG A 352 8.80 7.91 13.10
N GLU A 353 9.53 7.29 14.02
CA GLU A 353 10.89 6.81 13.77
C GLU A 353 10.85 5.39 13.17
N GLN A 354 9.91 4.56 13.63
CA GLN A 354 9.77 3.17 13.23
C GLN A 354 9.18 3.03 11.82
N ILE A 355 8.30 3.93 11.39
CA ILE A 355 7.70 3.86 10.05
C ILE A 355 8.74 3.92 8.93
N MET A 356 9.75 4.78 9.05
CA MET A 356 10.83 4.86 8.06
C MET A 356 11.69 3.58 8.09
N GLN A 357 11.85 2.95 9.25
CA GLN A 357 12.55 1.66 9.36
C GLN A 357 11.77 0.52 8.72
N TRP A 358 10.43 0.51 8.83
CA TRP A 358 9.58 -0.48 8.18
C TRP A 358 9.57 -0.31 6.66
N ILE A 359 9.50 0.93 6.17
CA ILE A 359 9.64 1.23 4.73
C ILE A 359 11.03 0.79 4.24
N GLY A 360 12.10 1.17 4.95
CA GLY A 360 13.47 0.75 4.63
C GLY A 360 13.69 -0.77 4.73
N LEU A 361 12.90 -1.49 5.53
CA LEU A 361 12.90 -2.96 5.53
C LEU A 361 12.37 -3.51 4.21
N THR A 362 11.27 -2.95 3.70
CA THR A 362 10.74 -3.35 2.38
C THR A 362 11.71 -3.02 1.25
N ALA A 363 12.38 -1.87 1.30
CA ALA A 363 13.41 -1.50 0.32
C ALA A 363 14.61 -2.46 0.33
N ARG A 364 15.12 -2.83 1.53
CA ARG A 364 16.19 -3.83 1.67
C ARG A 364 15.76 -5.19 1.12
N MET A 365 14.54 -5.62 1.42
CA MET A 365 13.99 -6.86 0.89
C MET A 365 13.88 -6.82 -0.64
N ASP A 366 13.47 -5.70 -1.22
CA ASP A 366 13.37 -5.50 -2.67
C ASP A 366 14.75 -5.65 -3.37
N ALA A 367 15.79 -5.01 -2.83
CA ALA A 367 17.15 -5.14 -3.33
C ALA A 367 17.66 -6.59 -3.22
N GLN A 368 17.41 -7.26 -2.09
CA GLN A 368 17.78 -8.66 -1.87
C GLN A 368 17.02 -9.61 -2.81
N ILE A 369 15.74 -9.36 -3.08
CA ILE A 369 14.94 -10.10 -4.06
C ILE A 369 15.56 -9.96 -5.45
N SER A 370 16.00 -8.77 -5.83
CA SER A 370 16.65 -8.53 -7.13
C SER A 370 17.91 -9.38 -7.29
N LEU A 371 18.80 -9.37 -6.29
CA LEU A 371 20.02 -10.18 -6.28
C LEU A 371 19.71 -11.69 -6.25
N ALA A 372 18.69 -12.11 -5.50
CA ALA A 372 18.25 -13.50 -5.43
C ALA A 372 17.62 -13.99 -6.75
N GLY A 373 16.87 -13.12 -7.43
CA GLY A 373 16.37 -13.38 -8.78
C GLY A 373 17.52 -13.57 -9.77
N PHE A 374 18.54 -12.71 -9.69
CA PHE A 374 19.75 -12.85 -10.50
C PHE A 374 20.48 -14.17 -10.23
N ALA A 375 20.69 -14.54 -8.97
CA ALA A 375 21.32 -15.81 -8.59
C ALA A 375 20.52 -17.03 -9.07
N PHE A 376 19.19 -17.01 -8.94
CA PHE A 376 18.32 -18.07 -9.43
C PHE A 376 18.43 -18.27 -10.95
N ASN A 377 18.54 -17.18 -11.71
CA ASN A 377 18.70 -17.19 -13.17
C ASN A 377 20.10 -17.62 -13.63
N HIS A 378 21.11 -17.55 -12.76
CA HIS A 378 22.49 -17.90 -13.07
C HIS A 378 23.02 -19.00 -12.13
N PRO A 379 22.42 -20.19 -12.17
CA PRO A 379 22.75 -21.27 -11.24
C PRO A 379 24.17 -21.84 -11.44
N ASP A 380 24.83 -21.50 -12.54
CA ASP A 380 26.19 -21.92 -12.86
C ASP A 380 27.23 -20.89 -12.36
N PHE A 381 26.79 -19.75 -11.80
CA PHE A 381 27.68 -18.77 -11.19
C PHE A 381 28.18 -19.25 -9.82
N VAL A 382 29.41 -18.87 -9.50
CA VAL A 382 30.09 -19.34 -8.29
C VAL A 382 29.88 -18.34 -7.15
N TYR A 383 29.52 -18.86 -5.99
CA TYR A 383 29.66 -18.12 -4.73
C TYR A 383 31.11 -18.26 -4.25
N PRO A 384 31.89 -17.17 -4.15
CA PRO A 384 33.29 -17.25 -3.76
C PRO A 384 33.43 -17.77 -2.33
N ARG A 385 34.43 -18.62 -2.11
CA ARG A 385 34.89 -19.00 -0.77
C ARG A 385 35.82 -17.90 -0.26
N LEU A 386 35.59 -17.47 0.97
CA LEU A 386 36.39 -16.43 1.60
C LEU A 386 37.41 -17.08 2.52
N ASP A 387 38.67 -16.71 2.38
CA ASP A 387 39.74 -17.10 3.28
C ASP A 387 39.82 -16.08 4.43
N GLY A 388 39.72 -16.56 5.69
CA GLY A 388 39.75 -15.72 6.90
C GLY A 388 38.42 -15.61 7.66
N GLU A 389 38.50 -15.31 8.96
CA GLU A 389 37.35 -14.88 9.78
C GLU A 389 36.84 -13.51 9.34
#